data_AF-A0A9X1UND7-F1
#
_entry.id   AF-A0A9X1UND7-F1
#
_cell.length_a   1.000
_cell.length_b   1.000
_cell.length_c   1.000
_cell.angle_alpha   90.00
_cell.angle_beta   90.00
_cell.angle_gamma   90.00
#
_symmetry.space_group_name_H-M   'P 1'
#
loop_
_entity.id
_entity.type
_entity.pdbx_description
1 polymer ?
#
loop_
_entity_poly.entity_id
_entity_poly.type
_entity_poly.pdbx_seq_one_letter_code
_entity_poly.pdbx_strand_id
1 'polypeptide(L)'
;MFAIARLYRDKHWFYLTDVKDRDLVDNWKYAAQAQNQPLVIWRSESDFEVIGPEISPAANELLNYVLKHGRVGTSQVAADLAISVPNASTRLKKLVSDGYLLRREDTADTGGVEYIYMPIRQSA
;
A
#
# COMPACT_ATOMS: atom_id res chain seq x y z
N MET A 1 -9.87 6.25 15.29
CA MET A 1 -9.25 6.31 13.94
C MET A 1 -9.32 4.97 13.21
N PHE A 2 -8.65 3.91 13.67
CA PHE A 2 -8.59 2.61 12.97
C PHE A 2 -9.95 1.97 12.65
N ALA A 3 -10.94 2.09 13.54
CA ALA A 3 -12.30 1.62 13.28
C ALA A 3 -12.96 2.35 12.08
N ILE A 4 -12.71 3.65 11.93
CA ILE A 4 -13.20 4.45 10.80
C ILE A 4 -12.45 4.04 9.53
N ALA A 5 -11.12 3.94 9.58
CA ALA A 5 -10.31 3.51 8.44
C ALA A 5 -10.74 2.14 7.91
N ARG A 6 -11.06 1.20 8.82
CA ARG A 6 -11.61 -0.11 8.47
C ARG A 6 -12.99 -0.02 7.83
N LEU A 7 -13.90 0.78 8.39
CA LEU A 7 -15.26 0.94 7.88
C LEU A 7 -15.29 1.47 6.43
N TYR A 8 -14.31 2.29 6.07
CA TYR A 8 -14.24 2.96 4.77
C TYR A 8 -13.17 2.43 3.81
N ARG A 9 -12.54 1.29 4.09
CA ARG A 9 -11.37 0.77 3.33
C ARG A 9 -11.53 0.79 1.80
N ASP A 10 -12.74 0.56 1.30
CA ASP A 10 -13.02 0.49 -0.14
C ASP A 10 -13.54 1.82 -0.74
N LYS A 11 -13.69 2.86 0.09
CA LYS A 11 -14.28 4.15 -0.28
C LYS A 11 -13.36 5.33 -0.04
N HIS A 12 -12.61 5.29 1.06
CA HIS A 12 -11.66 6.32 1.47
C HIS A 12 -10.41 5.67 2.05
N TRP A 13 -9.28 6.31 1.81
CA TRP A 13 -8.00 5.84 2.28
C TRP A 13 -7.40 6.82 3.27
N PHE A 14 -6.74 6.28 4.27
CA PHE A 14 -6.17 7.04 5.38
C PHE A 14 -4.67 6.77 5.45
N TYR A 15 -3.91 7.81 5.77
CA TYR A 15 -2.49 7.73 6.07
C TYR A 15 -2.18 8.70 7.21
N LEU A 16 -0.99 8.55 7.79
CA LEU A 16 -0.48 9.45 8.82
C LEU A 16 0.76 10.17 8.29
N THR A 17 0.97 11.40 8.72
CA THR A 17 2.14 12.22 8.42
C THR A 17 2.59 12.98 9.66
N ASP A 18 3.87 13.34 9.72
CA ASP A 18 4.49 14.15 10.80
C ASP A 18 4.30 13.57 12.23
N VAL A 19 4.28 12.24 12.35
CA VAL A 19 4.21 11.55 13.65
C VAL A 19 5.62 11.32 14.21
N LYS A 20 5.98 12.05 15.26
CA LYS A 20 7.33 11.97 15.89
C LYS A 20 7.38 11.14 17.16
N ASP A 21 6.26 11.03 17.87
CA ASP A 21 6.17 10.33 19.15
C ASP A 21 6.14 8.80 18.92
N ARG A 22 7.14 8.09 19.46
CA ARG A 22 7.25 6.62 19.33
C ARG A 22 6.24 5.87 20.18
N ASP A 23 5.86 6.39 21.34
CA ASP A 23 4.89 5.74 22.22
C ASP A 23 3.51 5.73 21.57
N LEU A 24 3.15 6.80 20.85
CA LEU A 24 1.93 6.84 20.04
C LEU A 24 1.97 5.83 18.89
N VAL A 25 3.08 5.70 18.18
CA VAL A 25 3.24 4.74 17.08
C VAL A 25 3.07 3.32 17.58
N ASP A 26 3.69 2.97 18.71
CA ASP A 26 3.61 1.63 19.28
C ASP A 26 2.19 1.31 19.75
N ASN A 27 1.50 2.25 20.41
CA ASN A 27 0.09 2.10 20.77
C ASN A 27 -0.79 1.87 19.53
N TRP A 28 -0.59 2.67 18.48
CA TRP A 28 -1.33 2.55 17.23
C TRP A 28 -1.04 1.26 16.47
N LYS A 29 0.18 0.72 16.56
CA LYS A 29 0.52 -0.58 15.99
C LYS A 29 -0.37 -1.68 16.57
N TYR A 30 -0.57 -1.70 17.89
CA TYR A 30 -1.49 -2.66 18.52
C TYR A 30 -2.93 -2.47 18.04
N ALA A 31 -3.41 -1.22 17.94
CA ALA A 31 -4.76 -0.94 17.45
C ALA A 31 -4.95 -1.34 15.97
N ALA A 32 -3.94 -1.12 15.13
CA ALA A 32 -3.92 -1.48 13.72
C ALA A 32 -4.01 -3.01 13.53
N GLN A 33 -3.25 -3.75 14.34
CA GLN A 33 -3.29 -5.21 14.38
C GLN A 33 -4.66 -5.73 14.84
N ALA A 34 -5.17 -5.23 15.96
CA ALA A 34 -6.47 -5.66 16.51
C ALA A 34 -7.63 -5.40 15.54
N GLN A 35 -7.55 -4.34 14.74
CA GLN A 35 -8.56 -4.00 13.74
C GLN A 35 -8.31 -4.62 12.37
N ASN A 36 -7.22 -5.38 12.20
CA ASN A 36 -6.77 -5.93 10.92
C ASN A 36 -6.77 -4.87 9.81
N GLN A 37 -6.32 -3.65 10.14
CA GLN A 37 -6.33 -2.48 9.26
C GLN A 37 -4.92 -1.90 9.17
N PRO A 38 -4.27 -1.96 8.00
CA PRO A 38 -2.97 -1.34 7.84
C PRO A 38 -3.09 0.18 7.71
N LEU A 39 -2.01 0.87 8.07
CA LEU A 39 -1.76 2.28 7.79
C LEU A 39 -0.28 2.49 7.47
N VAL A 40 0.00 3.47 6.62
CA VAL A 40 1.36 3.95 6.36
C VAL A 40 1.54 5.29 7.07
N ILE A 41 2.60 5.38 7.87
CA ILE A 41 3.09 6.62 8.47
C ILE A 41 4.20 7.14 7.59
N TRP A 42 3.99 8.30 6.96
CA TRP A 42 4.98 8.96 6.12
C TRP A 42 5.75 10.01 6.92
N ARG A 43 7.08 9.96 6.88
CA ARG A 43 7.98 10.97 7.45
C ARG A 43 8.61 11.84 6.34
N SER A 44 8.82 11.25 5.17
CA SER A 44 9.19 11.92 3.91
C SER A 44 8.73 11.06 2.71
N GLU A 45 9.08 11.42 1.47
CA GLU A 45 8.72 10.60 0.30
C GLU A 45 9.36 9.21 0.29
N SER A 46 10.53 9.07 0.92
CA SER A 46 11.31 7.83 0.96
C SER A 46 11.39 7.19 2.35
N ASP A 47 10.92 7.90 3.39
CA ASP A 47 10.92 7.43 4.77
C ASP A 47 9.49 7.20 5.25
N PHE A 48 9.16 5.94 5.50
CA PHE A 48 7.84 5.50 5.88
C PHE A 48 7.89 4.29 6.82
N GLU A 49 6.84 4.12 7.61
CA GLU A 49 6.65 3.00 8.52
C GLU A 49 5.24 2.43 8.32
N VAL A 50 5.14 1.13 8.04
CA VAL A 50 3.86 0.45 7.89
C VAL A 50 3.49 -0.20 9.22
N ILE A 51 2.32 0.15 9.74
CA ILE A 51 1.72 -0.49 10.92
C ILE A 51 0.46 -1.25 10.51
N GLY A 52 0.19 -2.37 11.16
CA GLY A 52 -0.92 -3.23 10.77
C GLY A 52 -0.69 -4.70 11.09
N PRO A 53 -1.54 -5.59 10.54
CA PRO A 53 -1.38 -7.02 10.68
C PRO A 53 -0.04 -7.50 10.10
N GLU A 54 0.43 -8.65 10.58
CA GLU A 54 1.63 -9.27 10.02
C GLU A 54 1.44 -9.58 8.54
N ILE A 55 2.48 -9.32 7.77
CA ILE A 55 2.52 -9.56 6.33
C ILE A 55 3.71 -10.47 6.01
N SER A 56 3.54 -11.37 5.06
CA SER A 56 4.63 -12.28 4.68
C SER A 56 5.82 -11.50 4.09
N PRO A 57 7.06 -12.02 4.21
CA PRO A 57 8.23 -11.34 3.65
C PRO A 57 8.09 -10.99 2.16
N ALA A 58 7.55 -11.90 1.36
CA ALA A 58 7.32 -11.67 -0.07
C ALA A 58 6.25 -10.58 -0.33
N ALA A 59 5.19 -10.52 0.48
CA ALA A 59 4.19 -9.47 0.33
C ALA A 59 4.71 -8.12 0.82
N ASN A 60 5.54 -8.12 1.88
CA ASN A 60 6.23 -6.93 2.37
C ASN A 60 7.24 -6.38 1.36
N GLU A 61 7.99 -7.24 0.67
CA GLU A 61 8.91 -6.85 -0.41
C GLU A 61 8.17 -6.11 -1.53
N LEU A 62 7.06 -6.68 -2.00
CA LEU A 62 6.24 -6.05 -3.03
C LEU A 62 5.62 -4.74 -2.55
N LEU A 63 5.13 -4.69 -1.32
CA LEU A 63 4.60 -3.46 -0.72
C LEU A 63 5.67 -2.37 -0.71
N ASN A 64 6.85 -2.67 -0.16
CA ASN A 64 7.98 -1.73 -0.10
C ASN A 64 8.41 -1.27 -1.49
N TYR A 65 8.41 -2.16 -2.48
CA TYR A 65 8.69 -1.80 -3.87
C TYR A 65 7.71 -0.71 -4.36
N VAL A 66 6.41 -0.90 -4.17
CA VAL A 66 5.39 0.08 -4.59
C VAL A 66 5.53 1.40 -3.81
N LEU A 67 5.71 1.33 -2.48
CA LEU A 67 5.83 2.52 -1.63
C LEU A 67 7.05 3.39 -2.03
N LYS A 68 8.15 2.78 -2.48
CA LYS A 68 9.35 3.48 -2.95
C LYS A 68 9.23 4.04 -4.37
N HIS A 69 8.62 3.30 -5.29
CA HIS A 69 8.50 3.72 -6.70
C HIS A 69 7.31 4.66 -6.94
N GLY A 70 6.34 4.70 -6.02
CA GLY A 70 5.16 5.55 -6.14
C GLY A 70 4.14 4.96 -7.10
N ARG A 71 4.28 5.16 -8.41
CA ARG A 71 3.31 4.67 -9.40
C ARG A 71 3.91 3.52 -10.18
N VAL A 72 3.31 2.33 -10.09
CA VAL A 72 3.82 1.14 -10.77
C VAL A 72 2.75 0.39 -11.54
N GLY A 73 3.11 -0.10 -12.71
CA GLY A 73 2.30 -1.00 -13.53
C GLY A 73 2.56 -2.47 -13.21
N THR A 74 1.63 -3.35 -13.59
CA THR A 74 1.81 -4.80 -13.36
C THR A 74 3.00 -5.37 -14.12
N SER A 75 3.20 -4.93 -15.37
CA SER A 75 4.30 -5.39 -16.24
C SER A 75 5.66 -4.95 -15.70
N GLN A 76 5.75 -3.73 -15.18
CA GLN A 76 6.96 -3.20 -14.54
C GLN A 76 7.34 -4.06 -13.32
N VAL A 77 6.39 -4.28 -12.40
CA VAL A 77 6.62 -5.12 -11.21
C VAL A 77 7.06 -6.54 -11.59
N ALA A 78 6.44 -7.12 -12.62
CA ALA A 78 6.79 -8.45 -13.10
C ALA A 78 8.23 -8.51 -13.61
N ALA A 79 8.65 -7.52 -14.39
CA ALA A 79 10.01 -7.41 -14.89
C ALA A 79 11.04 -7.19 -13.76
N ASP A 80 10.80 -6.20 -12.91
CA ASP A 80 11.76 -5.78 -11.88
C ASP A 80 11.94 -6.82 -10.76
N LEU A 81 10.88 -7.55 -10.42
CA LEU A 81 10.93 -8.62 -9.41
C LEU A 81 11.15 -10.01 -10.01
N ALA A 82 11.37 -10.11 -11.34
CA ALA A 82 11.54 -11.37 -12.07
C ALA A 82 10.44 -12.42 -11.77
N ILE A 83 9.18 -11.97 -11.72
CA ILE A 83 8.00 -12.83 -11.53
C ILE A 83 7.08 -12.77 -12.75
N SER A 84 6.19 -13.75 -12.90
CA SER A 84 5.21 -13.70 -13.99
C SER A 84 4.18 -12.57 -13.78
N VAL A 85 3.70 -11.99 -14.89
CA VAL A 85 2.65 -10.96 -14.89
C VAL A 85 1.39 -11.40 -14.12
N PRO A 86 0.87 -12.65 -14.27
CA PRO A 86 -0.26 -13.11 -13.46
C PRO A 86 0.02 -13.16 -11.95
N ASN A 87 1.25 -13.54 -11.57
CA ASN A 87 1.67 -13.56 -10.16
C ASN A 87 1.74 -12.14 -9.59
N ALA A 88 2.38 -11.21 -10.31
CA ALA A 88 2.42 -9.79 -9.95
C ALA A 88 1.00 -9.21 -9.78
N SER A 89 0.12 -9.44 -10.75
CA SER A 89 -1.26 -8.95 -10.74
C SER A 89 -2.03 -9.45 -9.51
N THR A 90 -1.93 -10.76 -9.21
CA THR A 90 -2.61 -11.37 -8.07
C THR A 90 -2.11 -10.79 -6.75
N ARG A 91 -0.79 -10.68 -6.58
CA ARG A 91 -0.18 -10.14 -5.35
C ARG A 91 -0.52 -8.66 -5.14
N LEU A 92 -0.49 -7.84 -6.19
CA LEU A 92 -0.85 -6.42 -6.13
C LEU A 92 -2.33 -6.22 -5.79
N LYS A 93 -3.24 -6.99 -6.43
CA LYS A 93 -4.68 -6.94 -6.10
C LYS A 93 -4.94 -7.32 -4.65
N LYS A 94 -4.21 -8.29 -4.12
CA LYS A 94 -4.29 -8.68 -2.71
C LYS A 94 -3.89 -7.53 -1.79
N LEU A 95 -2.75 -6.87 -2.04
CA LEU A 95 -2.33 -5.70 -1.24
C LEU A 95 -3.36 -4.56 -1.25
N VAL A 96 -4.06 -4.35 -2.37
CA VAL A 96 -5.15 -3.37 -2.47
C VAL A 96 -6.35 -3.81 -1.62
N SER A 97 -6.79 -5.06 -1.75
CA SER A 97 -7.91 -5.61 -0.97
C SER A 97 -7.62 -5.61 0.53
N ASP A 98 -6.37 -5.84 0.92
CA ASP A 98 -5.93 -5.84 2.31
C ASP A 98 -5.78 -4.40 2.85
N GLY A 99 -5.90 -3.37 1.99
CA GLY A 99 -5.93 -1.96 2.36
C GLY A 99 -4.57 -1.26 2.38
N TYR A 100 -3.53 -1.87 1.82
CA TYR A 100 -2.17 -1.31 1.81
C TYR A 100 -1.91 -0.32 0.67
N LEU A 101 -2.61 -0.47 -0.46
CA LEU A 101 -2.34 0.25 -1.71
C LEU A 101 -3.63 0.77 -2.36
N LEU A 102 -3.47 1.77 -3.22
CA LEU A 102 -4.47 2.21 -4.16
C LEU A 102 -4.30 1.47 -5.50
N ARG A 103 -5.40 1.30 -6.22
CA ARG A 103 -5.40 0.88 -7.62
C ARG A 103 -6.24 1.83 -8.44
N ARG A 104 -5.73 2.26 -9.58
CA ARG A 104 -6.46 3.03 -10.58
C ARG A 104 -6.40 2.32 -11.92
N GLU A 105 -7.52 2.39 -12.64
CA GLU A 105 -7.59 2.02 -14.04
C GLU A 105 -7.00 3.15 -14.88
N ASP A 106 -6.07 2.82 -15.77
CA ASP A 106 -5.43 3.75 -16.70
C ASP A 106 -5.59 3.23 -18.13
N THR A 107 -5.60 4.14 -19.09
CA THR A 107 -5.69 3.76 -20.50
C THR A 107 -4.28 3.57 -21.04
N ALA A 108 -3.94 2.34 -21.43
CA ALA A 108 -2.69 2.08 -22.11
C ALA A 108 -2.67 2.79 -23.46
N ASP A 109 -1.48 3.23 -23.91
CA ASP A 109 -1.29 3.85 -25.24
C ASP A 109 -1.76 2.94 -26.40
N THR A 110 -1.90 1.63 -26.15
CA THR A 110 -2.38 0.61 -27.08
C THR A 110 -3.91 0.42 -27.07
N GLY A 111 -4.65 1.21 -26.28
CA GLY A 111 -6.10 1.11 -26.10
C GLY A 111 -6.54 0.00 -25.14
N GLY A 112 -5.60 -0.71 -24.51
CA GLY A 112 -5.88 -1.69 -23.46
C GLY A 112 -6.09 -1.05 -22.08
N VAL A 113 -6.70 -1.80 -21.17
CA VAL A 113 -6.81 -1.38 -19.76
C VAL A 113 -5.51 -1.73 -19.03
N GLU A 114 -4.83 -0.73 -18.48
CA GLU A 114 -3.71 -0.90 -17.57
C GLU A 114 -4.15 -0.58 -16.13
N TYR A 115 -3.59 -1.29 -15.15
CA TYR A 115 -3.80 -0.97 -13.75
C TYR A 115 -2.52 -0.43 -13.14
N ILE A 116 -2.63 0.77 -12.57
CA ILE A 116 -1.55 1.44 -11.83
C ILE A 116 -1.81 1.29 -10.34
N TYR A 117 -0.78 0.88 -9.61
CA TYR A 117 -0.80 0.68 -8.17
C TYR A 117 0.03 1.77 -7.49
N MET A 118 -0.48 2.31 -6.39
CA MET A 118 0.07 3.53 -5.78
C MET A 118 0.04 3.50 -4.25
N PRO A 119 0.99 4.18 -3.57
CA PRO A 119 0.92 4.41 -2.14
C PRO A 119 -0.30 5.24 -1.77
N ILE A 120 -0.81 5.02 -0.56
CA ILE A 120 -1.77 5.91 0.09
C ILE A 120 -1.00 7.06 0.73
N ARG A 121 -1.00 8.24 0.10
CA ARG A 121 -0.40 9.49 0.60
C ARG A 121 -1.04 10.71 -0.06
N GLN A 122 -0.76 11.90 0.44
CA GLN A 122 -1.16 13.14 -0.25
C GLN A 122 -0.52 13.18 -1.64
N SER A 123 -1.29 13.58 -2.65
CA SER A 123 -0.71 13.98 -3.93
C SER A 123 0.10 15.26 -3.71
N ALA A 124 1.37 15.25 -4.10
CA ALA A 124 2.19 16.45 -4.15
C ALA A 124 1.63 17.46 -5.16
#